data_AF-A0A419A0A5-F1
#
_entry.id   AF-A0A419A0A5-F1
#
_cell.length_a   1.000
_cell.length_b   1.000
_cell.length_c   1.000
_cell.angle_alpha   90.00
_cell.angle_beta   90.00
_cell.angle_gamma   90.00
#
_symmetry.space_group_name_H-M   'P 1'
#
loop_
_entity.id
_entity.type
_entity.pdbx_description
1 polymer ?
#
loop_
_entity_poly.entity_id
_entity_poly.type
_entity_poly.pdbx_seq_one_letter_code
_entity_poly.pdbx_strand_id
1 'polypeptide(L)' 'MDANPTYQGIELDAETALALLQWQAELGVDEPVLDTPLDRFELAARPRPTTPPPAAPAPQA' A
#
# COMPACT_ATOMS: atom_id res chain seq x y z
N MET A 1 3.39 15.87 -22.00
CA MET A 1 3.62 15.09 -20.77
C MET A 1 2.53 15.59 -19.84
N ASP A 2 1.32 15.06 -20.03
CA ASP A 2 0.07 15.71 -19.64
C ASP A 2 -0.54 14.93 -18.47
N ALA A 3 0.28 14.68 -17.45
CA ALA A 3 -0.21 14.02 -16.26
C ALA A 3 -1.02 15.06 -15.47
N ASN A 4 -2.34 14.86 -15.39
CA ASN A 4 -3.19 15.51 -14.40
C ASN A 4 -3.30 14.53 -13.21
N PRO A 5 -2.30 14.51 -12.30
CA PRO A 5 -2.35 13.60 -11.16
C PRO A 5 -3.57 13.93 -10.29
N THR A 6 -4.23 12.88 -9.80
CA THR A 6 -5.35 13.03 -8.86
C THR A 6 -5.05 12.29 -7.57
N TYR A 7 -5.38 12.88 -6.43
CA TYR A 7 -5.31 12.23 -5.11
C TYR A 7 -6.70 12.24 -4.48
N GLN A 8 -7.24 11.06 -4.17
CA GLN A 8 -8.62 10.89 -3.67
C GLN A 8 -9.70 11.62 -4.50
N GLY A 9 -9.53 11.68 -5.83
CA GLY A 9 -10.45 12.37 -6.74
C GLY A 9 -10.28 13.89 -6.81
N ILE A 10 -9.28 14.45 -6.11
CA ILE A 10 -8.90 15.86 -6.19
C ILE A 10 -7.73 15.98 -7.18
N GLU A 11 -7.86 16.87 -8.16
CA GLU A 11 -6.78 17.19 -9.09
C GLU A 11 -5.64 17.92 -8.36
N LEU A 12 -4.40 17.49 -8.62
CA LEU A 12 -3.20 18.12 -8.06
C LEU A 12 -2.58 19.06 -9.09
N ASP A 13 -2.72 20.36 -8.83
CA ASP A 13 -1.92 21.37 -9.53
C ASP A 13 -0.44 21.30 -9.12
N ALA A 14 0.40 21.95 -9.92
CA ALA A 14 1.85 21.91 -9.74
C ALA A 14 2.32 22.55 -8.42
N GLU A 15 1.65 23.60 -7.94
CA GLU A 15 2.03 24.29 -6.71
C GLU A 15 1.73 23.43 -5.48
N THR A 16 0.55 22.80 -5.46
CA THR A 16 0.12 21.86 -4.44
C THR A 16 1.01 20.63 -4.43
N ALA A 17 1.35 20.07 -5.60
CA ALA A 17 2.26 18.93 -5.70
C ALA A 17 3.65 19.27 -5.14
N LEU A 18 4.18 20.44 -5.46
CA LEU A 18 5.48 20.90 -4.96
C LEU A 18 5.47 21.09 -3.43
N ALA A 19 4.42 21.70 -2.88
CA ALA A 19 4.28 21.90 -1.44
C ALA A 19 4.27 20.59 -0.66
N LEU A 20 3.58 19.56 -1.18
CA LEU A 20 3.56 18.23 -0.55
C LEU A 20 4.93 17.55 -0.56
N LEU A 21 5.70 17.70 -1.64
CA LEU A 21 7.07 17.16 -1.72
C LEU A 21 8.01 17.85 -0.73
N GLN A 22 7.90 19.18 -0.58
CA GLN A 22 8.68 19.93 0.40
C GLN A 22 8.35 19.49 1.82
N TRP A 23 7.07 19.32 2.14
CA TRP A 23 6.64 18.80 3.43
C TRP A 23 7.18 17.39 3.72
N GLN A 24 7.24 16.52 2.70
CA GLN A 24 7.86 15.20 2.85
C GLN A 24 9.36 15.30 3.17
N ALA A 25 10.08 16.20 2.49
CA ALA A 25 11.50 16.44 2.77
C ALA A 25 11.71 16.97 4.21
N GLU A 26 10.83 17.84 4.70
CA GLU A 26 10.86 18.33 6.10
C GLU A 26 10.65 17.19 7.13
N LEU A 27 9.90 16.15 6.77
CA LEU A 27 9.71 14.96 7.61
C LEU A 27 10.87 13.96 7.51
N GLY A 28 11.92 14.26 6.74
CA GLY A 28 13.05 13.37 6.52
C GLY A 28 12.72 12.22 5.56
N VAL A 29 11.80 12.43 4.61
CA VAL A 29 11.60 11.51 3.47
C VAL A 29 12.56 11.93 2.37
N ASP A 30 13.79 11.46 2.45
CA ASP A 30 14.93 11.91 1.65
C ASP A 30 15.16 11.10 0.36
N GLU A 31 14.73 9.83 0.31
CA GLU A 31 14.90 8.97 -0.87
C GLU A 31 13.57 8.35 -1.34
N PRO A 32 13.19 8.52 -2.63
CA PRO A 32 12.06 7.80 -3.20
C PRO A 32 12.42 6.31 -3.35
N VAL A 33 11.74 5.45 -2.60
CA VAL A 33 12.02 4.00 -2.57
C VAL A 33 11.25 3.23 -3.65
N LEU A 34 10.23 3.85 -4.27
CA LEU A 34 9.28 3.17 -5.17
C LEU A 34 8.90 4.03 -6.38
N ASP A 35 8.64 3.37 -7.51
CA ASP A 35 8.14 4.01 -8.74
C ASP A 35 6.66 4.43 -8.65
N THR A 36 5.92 3.90 -7.67
CA THR A 36 4.49 4.16 -7.46
C THR A 36 4.19 4.52 -6.00
N PRO A 37 3.19 5.39 -5.74
CA PRO A 37 2.77 5.71 -4.38
C PRO A 37 2.36 4.45 -3.60
N LEU A 38 2.88 4.30 -2.38
CA LEU A 38 2.51 3.23 -1.47
C LEU A 38 1.47 3.72 -0.45
N ASP A 39 0.28 3.12 -0.46
CA ASP A 39 -0.72 3.36 0.59
C ASP A 39 -0.43 2.48 1.82
N ARG A 40 0.21 3.06 2.84
CA ARG A 40 0.54 2.37 4.10
C ARG A 40 -0.69 1.99 4.95
N PHE A 41 -1.86 2.53 4.64
CA PHE A 41 -3.11 2.22 5.33
C PHE A 41 -3.91 1.16 4.58
N GLU A 42 -3.49 0.78 3.38
CA GLU A 42 -4.08 -0.33 2.66
C GLU A 42 -3.84 -1.62 3.47
N LEU A 43 -4.91 -2.15 4.06
CA LEU A 43 -4.81 -3.38 4.83
C LEU A 43 -4.82 -4.56 3.86
N ALA A 44 -3.64 -5.14 3.61
CA ALA A 44 -3.56 -6.37 2.84
C ALA A 44 -4.47 -7.44 3.45
N ALA A 45 -5.26 -8.12 2.60
CA ALA A 45 -6.11 -9.22 3.05
C ALA A 45 -5.25 -10.29 3.72
N ARG A 46 -5.38 -10.44 5.05
CA ARG A 46 -4.68 -11.50 5.77
C ARG A 46 -5.23 -12.86 5.30
N PRO A 47 -4.41 -13.74 4.70
CA PRO A 47 -4.89 -15.05 4.32
C PRO A 47 -5.39 -15.79 5.56
N ARG A 48 -6.60 -16.35 5.47
CA ARG A 48 -7.14 -17.19 6.54
C ARG A 48 -6.25 -18.43 6.65
N PRO A 49 -5.75 -18.80 7.84
CA PRO A 49 -5.03 -20.06 8.00
C PRO A 49 -5.94 -21.22 7.57
N THR A 50 -5.43 -22.06 6.66
CA THR A 50 -6.13 -23.26 6.23
C THR A 50 -6.18 -24.25 7.38
N THR A 51 -7.39 -24.63 7.80
CA THR A 51 -7.58 -25.72 8.76
C THR A 51 -7.10 -27.04 8.14
N PRO A 52 -6.19 -27.79 8.78
CA PRO A 52 -5.80 -29.11 8.30
C PRO A 52 -7.02 -30.05 8.21
N PRO A 53 -7.09 -30.95 7.21
CA PRO A 53 -8.14 -31.95 7.15
C PRO A 53 -8.10 -32.86 8.40
N PRO A 54 -9.25 -33.38 8.86
CA PRO A 54 -9.28 -34.31 9.98
C PRO A 54 -8.44 -35.55 9.67
N ALA A 55 -7.70 -36.04 10.66
CA ALA A 55 -6.94 -37.28 10.53
C ALA A 55 -7.88 -38.47 10.30
N ALA A 56 -7.49 -39.37 9.39
CA ALA A 56 -8.23 -40.60 9.15
C ALA A 56 -8.21 -41.49 10.40
N PRO A 57 -9.32 -42.22 10.70
CA PRO A 57 -9.39 -43.13 11.82
C PRO A 57 -8.35 -44.25 11.68
N ALA A 58 -7.71 -44.61 12.79
CA ALA A 58 -6.74 -45.69 12.84
C ALA A 58 -7.41 -47.05 12.55
N PRO A 59 -6.72 -47.99 11.89
CA PRO A 59 -7.24 -49.34 11.66
C PRO A 59 -7.53 -50.03 12.99
N GLN A 60 -8.70 -50.65 13.12
CA GLN A 60 -9.02 -51.52 14.24
C GLN A 60 -8.33 -52.88 14.03
N ALA A 61 -7.63 -53.36 15.06
CA ALA A 61 -6.95 -54.65 15.08
C ALA A 61 -7.90 -55.81 15.41
#